data_AF-A0A3P5XE99-F1
#
_entry.id   AF-A0A3P5XE99-F1
#
_cell.length_a   1.000
_cell.length_b   1.000
_cell.length_c   1.000
_cell.angle_alpha   90.00
_cell.angle_beta   90.00
_cell.angle_gamma   90.00
#
_symmetry.space_group_name_H-M   'P 1'
#
loop_
_entity.id
_entity.type
_entity.pdbx_description
1 polymer ?
#
loop_
_entity_poly.entity_id
_entity_poly.type
_entity_poly.pdbx_seq_one_letter_code
_entity_poly.pdbx_strand_id
1 'polypeptide(L)'
;MVLSRRQMLKALQLRSVVQKVEVEAEKLGALVEELQTRGSQLAEDVTKFDAHMDRTDSRINARVAAFKRTSARLIDDEQTAFVDMRQAWEARWAETHNTFTHHLQYRAPALLWNTKGQEHRKASRRAFIAFLAVLVLTVVAAALVVFCFGDFVAESFSTIRCDPDTGICETAFSFKGPVTVGGLLLVASMLIWAMRFFSKIYLSERHLALGCEERKAFTEAYLALVMDNSVSREQEAIVLATLFRPSQDGVIRDEDPSMDISAAAILAKAMAGPRS
;
A
#
# COMPACT_ATOMS: atom_id res chain seq x y z
N MET A 1 101.02 4.42 110.37
CA MET A 1 99.95 3.47 109.99
C MET A 1 100.38 2.73 108.74
N VAL A 2 100.91 1.51 108.88
CA VAL A 2 101.44 0.70 107.78
C VAL A 2 100.39 -0.35 107.41
N LEU A 3 99.73 -0.19 106.27
CA LEU A 3 98.79 -1.17 105.74
C LEU A 3 99.55 -2.37 105.16
N SER A 4 99.14 -3.59 105.55
CA SER A 4 99.77 -4.86 105.17
C SER A 4 99.61 -5.18 103.67
N ARG A 5 100.69 -5.65 103.02
CA ARG A 5 100.78 -6.00 101.58
C ARG A 5 99.67 -6.93 101.08
N ARG A 6 99.11 -7.79 101.95
CA ARG A 6 97.97 -8.67 101.65
C ARG A 6 96.65 -7.90 101.47
N GLN A 7 96.46 -6.80 102.19
CA GLN A 7 95.27 -5.95 102.03
C GLN A 7 95.33 -5.13 100.75
N MET A 8 96.52 -4.72 100.31
CA MET A 8 96.72 -4.05 99.02
C MET A 8 96.37 -4.96 97.83
N LEU A 9 96.80 -6.23 97.84
CA LEU A 9 96.49 -7.19 96.75
C LEU A 9 95.00 -7.54 96.67
N LYS A 10 94.32 -7.71 97.82
CA LYS A 10 92.86 -7.90 97.85
C LYS A 10 92.13 -6.67 97.32
N ALA A 11 92.55 -5.47 97.70
CA ALA A 11 91.97 -4.23 97.18
C ALA A 11 92.15 -4.10 95.65
N LEU A 12 93.30 -4.54 95.12
CA LEU A 12 93.59 -4.52 93.68
C LEU A 12 92.74 -5.52 92.89
N GLN A 13 92.56 -6.74 93.40
CA GLN A 13 91.66 -7.73 92.77
C GLN A 13 90.19 -7.31 92.85
N LEU A 14 89.74 -6.78 93.99
CA LEU A 14 88.38 -6.25 94.13
C LEU A 14 88.14 -5.15 93.10
N ARG A 15 89.11 -4.25 92.91
CA ARG A 15 89.02 -3.18 91.92
C ARG A 15 88.93 -3.70 90.48
N SER A 16 89.70 -4.74 90.13
CA SER A 16 89.60 -5.35 88.79
C SER A 16 88.27 -6.05 88.54
N VAL A 17 87.69 -6.68 89.57
CA VAL A 17 86.38 -7.35 89.46
C VAL A 17 85.29 -6.30 89.34
N VAL A 18 85.32 -5.24 90.16
CA VAL A 18 84.39 -4.11 90.07
C VAL A 18 84.46 -3.46 88.69
N GLN A 19 85.65 -3.21 88.16
CA GLN A 19 85.84 -2.60 86.86
C GLN A 19 85.31 -3.49 85.71
N LYS A 20 85.45 -4.82 85.84
CA LYS A 20 84.91 -5.77 84.86
C LYS A 20 83.38 -5.84 84.90
N VAL A 21 82.80 -5.77 86.10
CA VAL A 21 81.35 -5.67 86.31
C VAL A 21 80.80 -4.36 85.77
N GLU A 22 81.49 -3.23 85.97
CA GLU A 22 81.10 -1.94 85.39
C GLU A 22 81.09 -1.98 83.86
N VAL A 23 82.11 -2.56 83.23
CA VAL A 23 82.18 -2.70 81.76
C VAL A 23 81.10 -3.63 81.21
N GLU A 24 80.79 -4.75 81.88
CA GLU A 24 79.70 -5.63 81.46
C GLU A 24 78.33 -4.98 81.66
N ALA A 25 78.13 -4.23 82.75
CA ALA A 25 76.91 -3.46 82.99
C ALA A 25 76.70 -2.37 81.92
N GLU A 26 77.77 -1.69 81.49
CA GLU A 26 77.73 -0.69 80.43
C GLU A 26 77.39 -1.32 79.06
N LYS A 27 77.97 -2.48 78.74
CA LYS A 27 77.61 -3.26 77.53
C LYS A 27 76.16 -3.73 77.55
N LEU A 28 75.68 -4.23 78.68
CA LEU A 28 74.28 -4.63 78.84
C LEU A 28 73.34 -3.43 78.69
N GLY A 29 73.70 -2.27 79.25
CA GLY A 29 72.96 -1.01 79.07
C GLY A 29 72.87 -0.61 77.60
N ALA A 30 73.99 -0.60 76.87
CA ALA A 30 74.02 -0.28 75.45
C ALA A 30 73.21 -1.26 74.60
N LEU A 31 73.22 -2.56 74.94
CA LEU A 31 72.48 -3.60 74.22
C LEU A 31 70.97 -3.49 74.49
N VAL A 32 70.56 -3.13 75.71
CA VAL A 32 69.17 -2.83 76.05
C VAL A 32 68.69 -1.60 75.28
N GLU A 33 69.50 -0.55 75.18
CA GLU A 33 69.17 0.65 74.41
C GLU A 33 69.07 0.37 72.90
N GLU A 34 69.94 -0.47 72.35
CA GLU A 34 69.85 -0.94 70.95
C GLU A 34 68.58 -1.78 70.71
N LEU A 35 68.23 -2.69 71.63
CA LEU A 35 67.00 -3.49 71.51
C LEU A 35 65.74 -2.62 71.61
N GLN A 36 65.75 -1.61 72.49
CA GLN A 36 64.62 -0.71 72.66
C GLN A 36 64.43 0.19 71.43
N THR A 37 65.53 0.70 70.86
CA THR A 37 65.49 1.49 69.62
C THR A 37 65.04 0.64 68.42
N ARG A 38 65.60 -0.56 68.22
CA ARG A 38 65.12 -1.50 67.18
C ARG A 38 63.65 -1.88 67.37
N GLY A 39 63.22 -2.10 68.61
CA GLY A 39 61.82 -2.37 68.95
C GLY A 39 60.88 -1.23 68.53
N SER A 40 61.27 0.02 68.81
CA SER A 40 60.50 1.19 68.40
C SER A 40 60.46 1.39 66.88
N GLN A 41 61.58 1.16 66.18
CA GLN A 41 61.64 1.25 64.71
C GLN A 41 60.78 0.17 64.05
N LEU A 42 60.84 -1.07 64.54
CA LEU A 42 60.02 -2.16 64.01
C LEU A 42 58.53 -1.89 64.24
N ALA A 43 58.16 -1.33 65.40
CA ALA A 43 56.78 -0.91 65.65
C ALA A 43 56.33 0.18 64.67
N GLU A 44 57.17 1.18 64.41
CA GLU A 44 56.88 2.24 63.43
C GLU A 44 56.73 1.68 62.00
N ASP A 45 57.64 0.79 61.58
CA ASP A 45 57.61 0.18 60.26
C ASP A 45 56.37 -0.71 60.06
N VAL A 46 55.96 -1.46 61.09
CA VAL A 46 54.71 -2.24 61.05
C VAL A 46 53.51 -1.31 60.88
N THR A 47 53.42 -0.19 61.61
CA THR A 47 52.30 0.75 61.43
C THR A 47 52.30 1.43 60.05
N LYS A 48 53.48 1.75 59.51
CA LYS A 48 53.60 2.30 58.15
C LYS A 48 53.19 1.30 57.09
N PHE A 49 53.58 0.04 57.26
CA PHE A 49 53.23 -1.06 56.36
C PHE A 49 51.72 -1.32 56.38
N ASP A 50 51.11 -1.38 57.57
CA ASP A 50 49.68 -1.58 57.75
C ASP A 50 48.87 -0.45 57.09
N ALA A 51 49.25 0.81 57.35
CA ALA A 51 48.67 1.97 56.69
C ALA A 51 48.90 1.96 55.16
N HIS A 52 49.99 1.38 54.67
CA HIS A 52 50.22 1.20 53.23
C HIS A 52 49.29 0.13 52.65
N MET A 53 49.12 -1.00 53.33
CA MET A 53 48.22 -2.06 52.91
C MET A 53 46.78 -1.56 52.84
N ASP A 54 46.28 -0.85 53.85
CA ASP A 54 44.95 -0.24 53.85
C ASP A 54 44.74 0.75 52.70
N ARG A 55 45.76 1.60 52.42
CA ARG A 55 45.74 2.50 51.26
C ARG A 55 45.72 1.75 49.93
N THR A 56 46.33 0.57 49.87
CA THR A 56 46.40 -0.23 48.64
C THR A 56 45.08 -0.95 48.41
N ASP A 57 44.50 -1.55 49.44
CA ASP A 57 43.18 -2.20 49.40
C ASP A 57 42.07 -1.23 49.05
N SER A 58 42.05 -0.04 49.66
CA SER A 58 41.08 1.00 49.31
C SER A 58 41.21 1.46 47.86
N ARG A 59 42.44 1.59 47.32
CA ARG A 59 42.67 1.90 45.90
C ARG A 59 42.23 0.78 44.95
N ILE A 60 42.49 -0.47 45.31
CA ILE A 60 42.05 -1.65 44.54
C ILE A 60 40.53 -1.70 44.51
N ASN A 61 39.88 -1.60 45.67
CA ASN A 61 38.42 -1.60 45.78
C ASN A 61 37.78 -0.44 45.02
N ALA A 62 38.37 0.76 45.09
CA ALA A 62 37.89 1.91 44.31
C ALA A 62 38.00 1.67 42.79
N ARG A 63 39.11 1.08 42.32
CA ARG A 63 39.28 0.73 40.90
C ARG A 63 38.34 -0.37 40.43
N VAL A 64 38.15 -1.41 41.24
CA VAL A 64 37.19 -2.50 40.95
C VAL A 64 35.77 -1.95 40.89
N ALA A 65 35.39 -1.06 41.83
CA ALA A 65 34.09 -0.41 41.81
C ALA A 65 33.92 0.51 40.59
N ALA A 66 34.94 1.28 40.23
CA ALA A 66 34.93 2.12 39.02
C ALA A 66 34.78 1.27 37.75
N PHE A 67 35.56 0.20 37.62
CA PHE A 67 35.49 -0.72 36.50
C PHE A 67 34.10 -1.37 36.39
N LYS A 68 33.55 -1.89 37.49
CA LYS A 68 32.20 -2.47 37.53
C LYS A 68 31.12 -1.47 37.10
N ARG A 69 31.24 -0.19 37.52
CA ARG A 69 30.31 0.87 37.10
C ARG A 69 30.43 1.15 35.60
N THR A 70 31.65 1.24 35.07
CA THR A 70 31.87 1.48 33.63
C THR A 70 31.38 0.31 32.80
N SER A 71 31.66 -0.94 33.19
CA SER A 71 31.18 -2.13 32.48
C SER A 71 29.66 -2.23 32.54
N ALA A 72 29.04 -1.96 33.69
CA ALA A 72 27.59 -1.96 33.82
C ALA A 72 26.95 -0.88 32.93
N ARG A 73 27.54 0.32 32.86
CA ARG A 73 27.08 1.39 31.97
C ARG A 73 27.18 1.01 30.50
N LEU A 74 28.29 0.39 30.07
CA LEU A 74 28.45 -0.05 28.68
C LEU A 74 27.44 -1.12 28.28
N ILE A 75 27.17 -2.08 29.19
CA ILE A 75 26.18 -3.13 28.96
C ILE A 75 24.77 -2.52 28.87
N ASP A 76 24.44 -1.58 29.75
CA ASP A 76 23.15 -0.89 29.77
C ASP A 76 22.96 0.01 28.54
N ASP A 77 24.01 0.73 28.12
CA ASP A 77 24.03 1.57 26.92
C ASP A 77 23.85 0.74 25.64
N GLU A 78 24.53 -0.41 25.52
CA GLU A 78 24.29 -1.31 24.38
C GLU A 78 22.89 -1.94 24.41
N GLN A 79 22.39 -2.33 25.58
CA GLN A 79 21.05 -2.91 25.69
C GLN A 79 19.97 -1.89 25.31
N THR A 80 20.08 -0.66 25.81
CA THR A 80 19.17 0.43 25.47
C THR A 80 19.26 0.79 23.99
N ALA A 81 20.46 0.93 23.42
CA ALA A 81 20.65 1.18 22.00
C ALA A 81 20.03 0.07 21.12
N PHE A 82 20.16 -1.19 21.53
CA PHE A 82 19.59 -2.32 20.80
C PHE A 82 18.06 -2.38 20.90
N VAL A 83 17.49 -2.06 22.06
CA VAL A 83 16.03 -1.96 22.25
C VAL A 83 15.47 -0.80 21.43
N ASP A 84 16.11 0.37 21.47
CA ASP A 84 15.71 1.55 20.69
C ASP A 84 15.79 1.27 19.19
N MET A 85 16.88 0.66 18.73
CA MET A 85 17.02 0.27 17.31
C MET A 85 15.93 -0.72 16.89
N ARG A 86 15.62 -1.70 17.75
CA ARG A 86 14.58 -2.68 17.47
C ARG A 86 13.20 -2.01 17.39
N GLN A 87 12.87 -1.15 18.33
CA GLN A 87 11.61 -0.42 18.33
C GLN A 87 11.49 0.50 17.12
N ALA A 88 12.56 1.22 16.76
CA ALA A 88 12.60 2.04 15.56
C ALA A 88 12.44 1.20 14.28
N TRP A 89 13.05 0.03 14.22
CA TRP A 89 12.93 -0.89 13.09
C TRP A 89 11.51 -1.46 12.99
N GLU A 90 10.93 -1.92 14.10
CA GLU A 90 9.56 -2.45 14.15
C GLU A 90 8.54 -1.37 13.75
N ALA A 91 8.69 -0.14 14.23
CA ALA A 91 7.85 0.99 13.84
C ALA A 91 7.93 1.27 12.34
N ARG A 92 9.16 1.34 11.80
CA ARG A 92 9.40 1.61 10.37
C ARG A 92 8.92 0.47 9.46
N TRP A 93 9.07 -0.77 9.92
CA TRP A 93 8.55 -1.95 9.24
C TRP A 93 7.03 -1.93 9.22
N ALA A 94 6.38 -1.67 10.36
CA ALA A 94 4.92 -1.60 10.45
C ALA A 94 4.35 -0.49 9.55
N GLU A 95 4.97 0.70 9.55
CA GLU A 95 4.60 1.81 8.67
C GLU A 95 4.71 1.40 7.19
N THR A 96 5.88 0.89 6.77
CA THR A 96 6.13 0.49 5.38
C THR A 96 5.18 -0.63 4.94
N HIS A 97 4.97 -1.63 5.80
CA HIS A 97 4.07 -2.75 5.54
C HIS A 97 2.62 -2.29 5.39
N ASN A 98 2.17 -1.36 6.24
CA ASN A 98 0.83 -0.82 6.17
C ASN A 98 0.62 -0.02 4.88
N THR A 99 1.54 0.88 4.55
CA THR A 99 1.51 1.66 3.29
C THR A 99 1.46 0.74 2.06
N PHE A 100 2.33 -0.28 2.00
CA PHE A 100 2.35 -1.23 0.89
C PHE A 100 1.07 -2.06 0.77
N THR A 101 0.52 -2.51 1.90
CA THR A 101 -0.72 -3.28 1.95
C THR A 101 -1.91 -2.43 1.49
N HIS A 102 -2.00 -1.18 1.95
CA HIS A 102 -2.98 -0.21 1.46
C HIS A 102 -2.85 0.00 -0.05
N HIS A 103 -1.63 0.17 -0.58
CA HIS A 103 -1.42 0.29 -2.03
C HIS A 103 -1.92 -0.91 -2.82
N LEU A 104 -1.67 -2.14 -2.33
CA LEU A 104 -2.14 -3.37 -2.99
C LEU A 104 -3.66 -3.46 -3.01
N GLN A 105 -4.31 -3.15 -1.88
CA GLN A 105 -5.77 -3.23 -1.75
C GLN A 105 -6.49 -2.28 -2.71
N TYR A 106 -5.99 -1.06 -2.89
CA TYR A 106 -6.62 -0.07 -3.77
C TYR A 106 -6.16 -0.15 -5.25
N ARG A 107 -4.99 -0.75 -5.53
CA ARG A 107 -4.53 -0.97 -6.92
C ARG A 107 -5.30 -2.09 -7.63
N ALA A 108 -5.71 -3.12 -6.89
CA ALA A 108 -6.52 -4.22 -7.42
C ALA A 108 -7.81 -3.75 -8.14
N PRO A 109 -8.66 -2.90 -7.55
CA PRO A 109 -9.86 -2.39 -8.23
C PRO A 109 -9.53 -1.49 -9.42
N ALA A 110 -8.48 -0.65 -9.37
CA ALA A 110 -8.08 0.16 -10.52
C ALA A 110 -7.68 -0.70 -11.73
N LEU A 111 -6.94 -1.78 -11.48
CA LEU A 111 -6.59 -2.76 -12.52
C LEU A 111 -7.83 -3.48 -13.07
N LEU A 112 -8.77 -3.86 -12.20
CA LEU A 112 -10.03 -4.50 -12.59
C LEU A 112 -10.86 -3.61 -13.52
N TRP A 113 -11.07 -2.34 -13.17
CA TRP A 113 -11.83 -1.41 -14.00
C TRP A 113 -11.12 -1.11 -15.32
N ASN A 114 -9.79 -1.06 -15.31
CA ASN A 114 -9.00 -0.90 -16.54
C ASN A 114 -9.16 -2.10 -17.50
N THR A 115 -9.12 -3.33 -16.99
CA THR A 115 -9.30 -4.53 -17.84
C THR A 115 -10.73 -4.60 -18.37
N LYS A 116 -11.73 -4.34 -17.54
CA LYS A 116 -13.15 -4.29 -17.95
C LYS A 116 -13.44 -3.18 -18.96
N GLY A 117 -12.92 -1.98 -18.75
CA GLY A 117 -13.05 -0.88 -19.71
C GLY A 117 -12.44 -1.22 -21.07
N GLN A 118 -11.30 -1.92 -21.10
CA GLN A 118 -10.71 -2.40 -22.36
C GLN A 118 -11.57 -3.48 -23.04
N GLU A 119 -12.21 -4.36 -22.28
CA GLU A 119 -13.12 -5.39 -22.80
C GLU A 119 -14.31 -4.74 -23.51
N HIS A 120 -14.99 -3.80 -22.85
CA HIS A 120 -16.11 -3.04 -23.42
C HIS A 120 -15.69 -2.19 -24.63
N ARG A 121 -14.51 -1.56 -24.59
CA ARG A 121 -13.98 -0.79 -25.74
C ARG A 121 -13.71 -1.68 -26.96
N LYS A 122 -13.17 -2.88 -26.75
CA LYS A 122 -12.97 -3.86 -27.84
C LYS A 122 -14.30 -4.41 -28.35
N ALA A 123 -15.27 -4.69 -27.47
CA ALA A 123 -16.62 -5.11 -27.84
C ALA A 123 -17.32 -4.04 -28.69
N SER A 124 -17.34 -2.78 -28.21
CA SER A 124 -17.89 -1.61 -28.92
C SER A 124 -17.24 -1.41 -30.29
N ARG A 125 -15.90 -1.52 -30.39
CA ARG A 125 -15.20 -1.41 -31.67
C ARG A 125 -15.55 -2.55 -32.63
N ARG A 126 -15.68 -3.79 -32.15
CA ARG A 126 -16.13 -4.92 -32.98
C ARG A 126 -17.56 -4.72 -33.47
N ALA A 127 -18.46 -4.30 -32.58
CA ALA A 127 -19.85 -3.99 -32.93
C ALA A 127 -19.93 -2.86 -33.97
N PHE A 128 -19.12 -1.81 -33.82
CA PHE A 128 -19.04 -0.71 -34.78
C PHE A 128 -18.51 -1.14 -36.15
N ILE A 129 -17.44 -1.96 -36.19
CA ILE A 129 -16.91 -2.49 -37.45
C ILE A 129 -17.92 -3.40 -38.12
N ALA A 130 -18.58 -4.30 -37.37
CA ALA A 130 -19.62 -5.17 -37.90
C ALA A 130 -20.81 -4.36 -38.45
N PHE A 131 -21.22 -3.33 -37.72
CA PHE A 131 -22.27 -2.41 -38.17
C PHE A 131 -21.89 -1.67 -39.46
N LEU A 132 -20.67 -1.12 -39.54
CA LEU A 132 -20.17 -0.46 -40.74
C LEU A 132 -20.11 -1.43 -41.94
N ALA A 133 -19.70 -2.67 -41.71
CA ALA A 133 -19.66 -3.71 -42.74
C ALA A 133 -21.07 -4.05 -43.25
N VAL A 134 -22.06 -4.20 -42.37
CA VAL A 134 -23.46 -4.43 -42.75
C VAL A 134 -24.04 -3.26 -43.54
N LEU A 135 -23.71 -2.02 -43.14
CA LEU A 135 -24.14 -0.81 -43.85
C LEU A 135 -23.55 -0.73 -45.27
N VAL A 136 -22.23 -0.97 -45.41
CA VAL A 136 -21.59 -1.01 -46.72
C VAL A 136 -22.17 -2.14 -47.57
N LEU A 137 -22.37 -3.32 -47.00
CA LEU A 137 -22.97 -4.47 -47.69
C LEU A 137 -24.38 -4.15 -48.19
N THR A 138 -25.19 -3.46 -47.40
CA THR A 138 -26.56 -3.08 -47.80
C THR A 138 -26.58 -2.02 -48.90
N VAL A 139 -25.67 -1.04 -48.86
CA VAL A 139 -25.52 -0.06 -49.95
C VAL A 139 -25.06 -0.74 -51.24
N VAL A 140 -24.08 -1.64 -51.17
CA VAL A 140 -23.59 -2.40 -52.32
C VAL A 140 -24.67 -3.33 -52.88
N ALA A 141 -25.40 -4.02 -52.01
CA ALA A 141 -26.52 -4.87 -52.42
C ALA A 141 -27.63 -4.05 -53.10
N ALA A 142 -27.97 -2.88 -52.57
CA ALA A 142 -28.95 -1.99 -53.21
C ALA A 142 -28.48 -1.53 -54.59
N ALA A 143 -27.21 -1.13 -54.73
CA ALA A 143 -26.63 -0.74 -56.02
C ALA A 143 -26.61 -1.90 -57.02
N LEU A 144 -26.27 -3.12 -56.58
CA LEU A 144 -26.30 -4.33 -57.41
C LEU A 144 -27.72 -4.72 -57.84
N VAL A 145 -28.71 -4.58 -56.96
CA VAL A 145 -30.12 -4.82 -57.31
C VAL A 145 -30.57 -3.86 -58.40
N VAL A 146 -30.24 -2.57 -58.28
CA VAL A 146 -30.57 -1.57 -59.31
C VAL A 146 -29.81 -1.86 -60.62
N PHE A 147 -28.54 -2.25 -60.54
CA PHE A 147 -27.72 -2.52 -61.73
C PHE A 147 -28.13 -3.80 -62.47
N CYS A 148 -28.40 -4.90 -61.76
CA CYS A 148 -28.71 -6.20 -62.36
C CYS A 148 -30.19 -6.41 -62.65
N PHE A 149 -31.08 -5.83 -61.84
CA PHE A 149 -32.52 -6.05 -61.91
C PHE A 149 -33.30 -4.76 -62.21
N GLY A 150 -32.63 -3.65 -62.51
CA GLY A 150 -33.27 -2.37 -62.81
C GLY A 150 -34.28 -2.45 -63.95
N ASP A 151 -33.91 -3.12 -65.05
CA ASP A 151 -34.80 -3.32 -66.20
C ASP A 151 -36.00 -4.22 -65.85
N PHE A 152 -35.80 -5.26 -65.04
CA PHE A 152 -36.88 -6.13 -64.54
C PHE A 152 -37.86 -5.39 -63.64
N VAL A 153 -37.36 -4.47 -62.81
CA VAL A 153 -38.21 -3.60 -61.97
C VAL A 153 -38.98 -2.60 -62.83
N ALA A 154 -38.34 -2.01 -63.85
CA ALA A 154 -38.99 -1.07 -64.77
C ALA A 154 -40.09 -1.75 -65.60
N GLU A 155 -39.84 -2.95 -66.13
CA GLU A 155 -40.81 -3.75 -66.89
C GLU A 155 -41.94 -4.29 -66.00
N SER A 156 -41.72 -4.39 -64.68
CA SER A 156 -42.74 -4.78 -63.70
C SER A 156 -43.90 -3.80 -63.58
N PHE A 157 -43.69 -2.51 -63.91
CA PHE A 157 -44.69 -1.45 -63.77
C PHE A 157 -45.65 -1.33 -64.97
N SER A 158 -45.19 -1.68 -66.17
CA SER A 158 -45.97 -1.56 -67.41
C SER A 158 -46.15 -2.92 -68.09
N THR A 159 -47.39 -3.38 -68.19
CA THR A 159 -47.73 -4.50 -69.08
C THR A 159 -48.35 -3.95 -70.35
N ILE A 160 -47.79 -4.32 -71.50
CA ILE A 160 -48.36 -3.96 -72.80
C ILE A 160 -49.55 -4.89 -73.05
N ARG A 161 -50.75 -4.34 -73.15
CA ARG A 161 -51.97 -5.06 -73.53
C ARG A 161 -52.34 -4.63 -74.93
N CYS A 162 -52.33 -5.57 -75.87
CA CYS A 162 -52.78 -5.34 -77.23
C CYS A 162 -54.16 -5.97 -77.39
N ASP A 163 -55.13 -5.17 -77.83
CA ASP A 163 -56.46 -5.64 -78.19
C ASP A 163 -56.39 -6.29 -79.59
N PRO A 164 -56.80 -7.56 -79.75
CA PRO A 164 -56.70 -8.27 -81.02
C PRO A 164 -57.59 -7.69 -82.13
N ASP A 165 -58.63 -6.92 -81.80
CA ASP A 165 -59.61 -6.43 -82.79
C ASP A 165 -59.29 -5.04 -83.36
N THR A 166 -58.57 -4.19 -82.61
CA THR A 166 -58.25 -2.81 -83.02
C THR A 166 -56.78 -2.57 -83.34
N GLY A 167 -55.88 -3.50 -82.96
CA GLY A 167 -54.44 -3.40 -83.24
C GLY A 167 -53.72 -2.29 -82.49
N ILE A 168 -54.38 -1.64 -81.53
CA ILE A 168 -53.80 -0.60 -80.68
C ILE A 168 -53.27 -1.26 -79.40
N CYS A 169 -52.00 -0.99 -79.06
CA CYS A 169 -51.37 -1.49 -77.84
C CYS A 169 -51.30 -0.35 -76.81
N GLU A 170 -51.94 -0.54 -75.67
CA GLU A 170 -51.90 0.40 -74.54
C GLU A 170 -51.05 -0.15 -73.40
N THR A 171 -50.34 0.75 -72.71
CA THR A 171 -49.56 0.40 -71.51
C THR A 171 -50.49 0.41 -70.30
N ALA A 172 -50.82 -0.77 -69.77
CA ALA A 172 -51.61 -0.89 -68.55
C ALA A 172 -50.71 -1.02 -67.32
N PHE A 173 -51.16 -0.46 -66.20
CA PHE A 173 -50.46 -0.55 -64.92
C PHE A 173 -50.50 -1.99 -64.38
N SER A 174 -49.34 -2.57 -64.13
CA SER A 174 -49.23 -3.94 -63.63
C SER A 174 -49.18 -3.99 -62.10
N PHE A 175 -49.93 -4.92 -61.49
CA PHE A 175 -49.96 -5.12 -60.03
C PHE A 175 -48.60 -5.58 -59.45
N LYS A 176 -47.69 -6.13 -60.28
CA LYS A 176 -46.35 -6.56 -59.83
C LYS A 176 -45.44 -5.38 -59.44
N GLY A 177 -45.55 -4.24 -60.13
CA GLY A 177 -44.75 -3.03 -59.84
C GLY A 177 -44.89 -2.54 -58.39
N PRO A 178 -46.11 -2.21 -57.92
CA PRO A 178 -46.33 -1.80 -56.53
C PRO A 178 -45.82 -2.79 -55.49
N VAL A 179 -45.93 -4.10 -55.75
CA VAL A 179 -45.47 -5.14 -54.82
C VAL A 179 -43.94 -5.16 -54.72
N THR A 180 -43.23 -4.98 -55.83
CA THR A 180 -41.75 -4.92 -55.83
C THR A 180 -41.21 -3.68 -55.10
N VAL A 181 -41.80 -2.50 -55.35
CA VAL A 181 -41.40 -1.26 -54.66
C VAL A 181 -41.82 -1.28 -53.18
N GLY A 182 -42.99 -1.84 -52.86
CA GLY A 182 -43.41 -2.05 -51.48
C GLY A 182 -42.45 -2.98 -50.71
N GLY A 183 -41.99 -4.06 -51.36
CA GLY A 183 -40.97 -4.96 -50.80
C GLY A 183 -39.63 -4.26 -50.55
N LEU A 184 -39.17 -3.44 -51.50
CA LEU A 184 -37.94 -2.65 -51.35
C LEU A 184 -38.02 -1.65 -50.19
N LEU A 185 -39.14 -0.93 -50.08
CA LEU A 185 -39.41 0.00 -48.97
C LEU A 185 -39.48 -0.71 -47.62
N LEU A 186 -40.08 -1.89 -47.56
CA LEU A 186 -40.15 -2.70 -46.34
C LEU A 186 -38.75 -3.12 -45.89
N VAL A 187 -37.92 -3.63 -46.80
CA VAL A 187 -36.51 -3.99 -46.50
C VAL A 187 -35.72 -2.76 -46.05
N ALA A 188 -35.85 -1.62 -46.73
CA ALA A 188 -35.19 -0.39 -46.35
C ALA A 188 -35.63 0.08 -44.94
N SER A 189 -36.92 0.00 -44.62
CA SER A 189 -37.45 0.32 -43.29
C SER A 189 -36.90 -0.61 -42.21
N MET A 190 -36.84 -1.92 -42.47
CA MET A 190 -36.25 -2.90 -41.55
C MET A 190 -34.76 -2.62 -41.29
N LEU A 191 -34.00 -2.18 -42.30
CA LEU A 191 -32.59 -1.80 -42.15
C LEU A 191 -32.41 -0.55 -41.31
N ILE A 192 -33.26 0.47 -41.49
CA ILE A 192 -33.25 1.68 -40.64
C ILE A 192 -33.52 1.32 -39.18
N TRP A 193 -34.48 0.43 -38.93
CA TRP A 193 -34.76 -0.07 -37.59
C TRP A 193 -33.60 -0.88 -36.98
N ALA A 194 -32.98 -1.77 -37.77
CA ALA A 194 -31.78 -2.50 -37.35
C ALA A 194 -30.63 -1.54 -37.01
N MET A 195 -30.42 -0.49 -37.83
CA MET A 195 -29.42 0.54 -37.59
C MET A 195 -29.64 1.28 -36.27
N ARG A 196 -30.91 1.60 -35.95
CA ARG A 196 -31.29 2.23 -34.68
C ARG A 196 -30.98 1.31 -33.50
N PHE A 197 -31.22 0.01 -33.63
CA PHE A 197 -30.90 -1.00 -32.62
C PHE A 197 -29.37 -1.12 -32.38
N PHE A 198 -28.57 -1.24 -33.45
CA PHE A 198 -27.11 -1.32 -33.33
C PHE A 198 -26.50 -0.03 -32.74
N SER A 199 -27.04 1.13 -33.08
CA SER A 199 -26.61 2.41 -32.51
C SER A 199 -26.83 2.48 -30.99
N LYS A 200 -27.97 1.97 -30.50
CA LYS A 200 -28.26 1.87 -29.06
C LYS A 200 -27.25 0.98 -28.34
N ILE A 201 -26.95 -0.20 -28.88
CA ILE A 201 -25.96 -1.13 -28.30
C ILE A 201 -24.58 -0.49 -28.26
N TYR A 202 -24.16 0.15 -29.36
CA TYR A 202 -22.86 0.83 -29.43
C TYR A 202 -22.71 1.93 -28.38
N LEU A 203 -23.75 2.77 -28.21
CA LEU A 203 -23.76 3.82 -27.21
C LEU A 203 -23.72 3.23 -25.79
N SER A 204 -24.48 2.16 -25.53
CA SER A 204 -24.48 1.48 -24.23
C SER A 204 -23.09 0.99 -23.82
N GLU A 205 -22.42 0.23 -24.70
CA GLU A 205 -21.07 -0.29 -24.44
C GLU A 205 -20.05 0.85 -24.25
N ARG A 206 -20.21 1.95 -24.98
CA ARG A 206 -19.35 3.13 -24.84
C ARG A 206 -19.58 3.85 -23.51
N HIS A 207 -20.84 4.01 -23.07
CA HIS A 207 -21.15 4.58 -21.76
C HIS A 207 -20.58 3.72 -20.63
N LEU A 208 -20.65 2.40 -20.76
CA LEU A 208 -20.10 1.47 -19.79
C LEU A 208 -18.56 1.55 -19.73
N ALA A 209 -17.90 1.69 -20.89
CA ALA A 209 -16.46 1.89 -20.97
C ALA A 209 -16.03 3.23 -20.31
N LEU A 210 -16.75 4.33 -20.57
CA LEU A 210 -16.49 5.63 -19.93
C LEU A 210 -16.70 5.56 -18.42
N GLY A 211 -17.76 4.88 -17.95
CA GLY A 211 -17.98 4.66 -16.52
C GLY A 211 -16.85 3.87 -15.85
N CYS A 212 -16.25 2.90 -16.55
CA CYS A 212 -15.06 2.20 -16.05
C CYS A 212 -13.84 3.13 -15.97
N GLU A 213 -13.66 4.01 -16.96
CA GLU A 213 -12.55 4.97 -17.01
C GLU A 213 -12.65 6.03 -15.91
N GLU A 214 -13.86 6.56 -15.66
CA GLU A 214 -14.14 7.48 -14.55
C GLU A 214 -13.84 6.82 -13.20
N ARG A 215 -14.32 5.60 -12.97
CA ARG A 215 -14.04 4.85 -11.72
C ARG A 215 -12.57 4.58 -11.52
N LYS A 216 -11.84 4.27 -12.59
CA LYS A 216 -10.38 4.12 -12.55
C LYS A 216 -9.71 5.42 -12.13
N ALA A 217 -10.05 6.54 -12.76
CA ALA A 217 -9.49 7.85 -12.44
C ALA A 217 -9.79 8.25 -10.98
N PHE A 218 -11.00 8.00 -10.49
CA PHE A 218 -11.35 8.23 -9.09
C PHE A 218 -10.57 7.33 -8.12
N THR A 219 -10.38 6.05 -8.46
CA THR A 219 -9.59 5.13 -7.62
C THR A 219 -8.12 5.57 -7.54
N GLU A 220 -7.54 5.98 -8.67
CA GLU A 220 -6.17 6.48 -8.73
C GLU A 220 -6.01 7.81 -7.99
N ALA A 221 -6.97 8.73 -8.13
CA ALA A 221 -6.99 9.99 -7.38
C ALA A 221 -7.14 9.75 -5.86
N TYR A 222 -8.02 8.84 -5.46
CA TYR A 222 -8.17 8.44 -4.06
C TYR A 222 -6.89 7.81 -3.51
N LEU A 223 -6.25 6.94 -4.27
CA LEU A 223 -4.97 6.34 -3.90
C LEU A 223 -3.90 7.41 -3.66
N ALA A 224 -3.86 8.47 -4.48
CA ALA A 224 -2.96 9.61 -4.28
C ALA A 224 -3.29 10.41 -3.00
N LEU A 225 -4.56 10.60 -2.67
CA LEU A 225 -4.98 11.28 -1.43
C LEU A 225 -4.66 10.46 -0.17
N VAL A 226 -4.84 9.14 -0.22
CA VAL A 226 -4.48 8.25 0.89
C VAL A 226 -2.97 8.26 1.14
N MET A 227 -2.15 8.37 0.10
CA MET A 227 -0.69 8.54 0.26
C MET A 227 -0.31 9.81 1.01
N ASP A 228 -1.07 10.89 0.86
CA ASP A 228 -0.80 12.18 1.50
C ASP A 228 -1.38 12.26 2.93
N ASN A 229 -1.86 11.14 3.50
CA ASN A 229 -2.53 11.05 4.80
C ASN A 229 -3.70 12.04 4.97
N SER A 230 -4.31 12.51 3.87
CA SER A 230 -5.27 13.60 3.89
C SER A 230 -6.74 13.16 3.99
N VAL A 231 -7.00 11.88 4.26
CA VAL A 231 -8.34 11.27 4.12
C VAL A 231 -8.86 10.74 5.46
N SER A 232 -10.02 11.23 5.90
CA SER A 232 -10.71 10.70 7.10
C SER A 232 -11.56 9.46 6.78
N ARG A 233 -11.87 8.63 7.78
CA ARG A 233 -12.70 7.42 7.59
C ARG A 233 -14.09 7.71 7.02
N GLU A 234 -14.65 8.89 7.30
CA GLU A 234 -15.94 9.30 6.72
C GLU A 234 -15.84 9.53 5.21
N GLN A 235 -14.72 10.06 4.73
CA GLN A 235 -14.47 10.30 3.31
C GLN A 235 -14.24 8.98 2.55
N GLU A 236 -13.59 7.99 3.19
CA GLU A 236 -13.41 6.64 2.62
C GLU A 236 -14.75 5.97 2.32
N ALA A 237 -15.72 6.02 3.23
CA ALA A 237 -17.04 5.44 3.02
C ALA A 237 -17.78 6.09 1.84
N ILE A 238 -17.66 7.41 1.67
CA ILE A 238 -18.26 8.17 0.56
C ILE A 238 -17.62 7.77 -0.78
N VAL A 239 -16.30 7.62 -0.82
CA VAL A 239 -15.57 7.19 -2.03
C VAL A 239 -15.94 5.76 -2.40
N LEU A 240 -15.96 4.83 -1.44
CA LEU A 240 -16.39 3.45 -1.69
C LEU A 240 -17.84 3.39 -2.19
N ALA A 241 -18.76 4.13 -1.58
CA ALA A 241 -20.16 4.18 -2.02
C ALA A 241 -20.29 4.71 -3.46
N THR A 242 -19.46 5.68 -3.83
CA THR A 242 -19.40 6.22 -5.20
C THR A 242 -18.82 5.20 -6.18
N LEU A 243 -17.78 4.47 -5.78
CA LEU A 243 -17.07 3.50 -6.61
C LEU A 243 -17.90 2.22 -6.87
N PHE A 244 -18.68 1.78 -5.88
CA PHE A 244 -19.52 0.58 -5.96
C PHE A 244 -20.97 0.85 -6.37
N ARG A 245 -21.34 2.09 -6.69
CA ARG A 245 -22.67 2.40 -7.20
C ARG A 245 -22.94 1.57 -8.48
N PRO A 246 -24.08 0.88 -8.62
CA PRO A 246 -24.41 0.18 -9.87
C PRO A 246 -24.47 1.19 -11.03
N SER A 247 -23.88 0.83 -12.19
CA SER A 247 -24.03 1.62 -13.40
C SER A 247 -25.49 1.60 -13.84
N GLN A 248 -26.06 2.76 -14.13
CA GLN A 248 -27.39 2.83 -14.74
C GLN A 248 -27.22 2.57 -16.23
N ASP A 249 -27.41 1.33 -16.67
CA ASP A 249 -27.50 1.01 -18.10
C ASP A 249 -28.79 1.61 -18.65
N GLY A 250 -28.65 2.68 -19.45
CA GLY A 250 -29.77 3.42 -20.03
C GLY A 250 -30.65 2.61 -21.00
N VAL A 251 -30.21 1.43 -21.41
CA VAL A 251 -30.91 0.60 -22.41
C VAL A 251 -32.28 0.10 -21.93
N ILE A 252 -32.50 -0.04 -20.62
CA ILE A 252 -33.76 -0.61 -20.07
C ILE A 252 -34.77 0.49 -19.67
N ARG A 253 -34.42 1.78 -19.77
CA ARG A 253 -35.32 2.90 -19.44
C ARG A 253 -35.87 3.67 -20.65
N ASP A 254 -35.31 3.44 -21.82
CA ASP A 254 -35.64 4.20 -23.05
C ASP A 254 -36.68 3.50 -23.94
N GLU A 255 -37.45 2.54 -23.42
CA GLU A 255 -38.74 2.19 -24.03
C GLU A 255 -39.76 3.25 -23.59
N ASP A 256 -40.03 4.19 -24.51
CA ASP A 256 -40.96 5.30 -24.35
C ASP A 256 -42.29 4.86 -23.68
N PRO A 257 -42.57 5.25 -22.42
CA PRO A 257 -43.88 5.02 -21.79
C PRO A 257 -44.98 5.86 -22.45
N SER A 258 -44.60 6.83 -23.28
CA SER A 258 -45.50 7.85 -23.83
C SER A 258 -46.51 7.28 -24.82
N MET A 259 -46.17 6.20 -25.54
CA MET A 259 -47.04 5.62 -26.56
C MET A 259 -48.05 4.62 -25.96
N ASP A 260 -47.63 3.81 -24.99
CA ASP A 260 -48.50 2.84 -24.32
C ASP A 260 -49.49 3.49 -23.35
N ILE A 261 -49.10 4.55 -22.66
CA ILE A 261 -50.00 5.33 -21.79
C ILE A 261 -51.08 6.02 -22.65
N SER A 262 -50.73 6.51 -23.84
CA SER A 262 -51.69 7.19 -24.72
C SER A 262 -52.70 6.20 -25.34
N ALA A 263 -52.26 5.03 -25.78
CA ALA A 263 -53.17 4.00 -26.31
C ALA A 263 -54.09 3.45 -25.21
N ALA A 264 -53.55 3.15 -24.03
CA ALA A 264 -54.34 2.67 -22.88
C ALA A 264 -55.32 3.74 -22.36
N ALA A 265 -54.92 5.02 -22.34
CA ALA A 265 -55.79 6.13 -21.92
C ALA A 265 -56.93 6.40 -22.91
N ILE A 266 -56.67 6.29 -24.22
CA ILE A 266 -57.71 6.42 -25.26
C ILE A 266 -58.71 5.25 -25.15
N LEU A 267 -58.22 4.04 -24.93
CA LEU A 267 -59.06 2.85 -24.76
C LEU A 267 -59.90 2.91 -23.47
N ALA A 268 -59.30 3.36 -22.37
CA ALA A 268 -60.00 3.58 -21.11
C ALA A 268 -61.09 4.66 -21.24
N LYS A 269 -60.84 5.72 -22.02
CA LYS A 269 -61.82 6.77 -22.30
C LYS A 269 -62.94 6.32 -23.24
N ALA A 270 -62.66 5.40 -24.17
CA ALA A 270 -63.67 4.77 -25.00
C ALA A 270 -64.56 3.78 -24.22
N MET A 271 -64.00 3.07 -23.24
CA MET A 271 -64.75 2.14 -22.37
C MET A 271 -65.53 2.85 -21.25
N ALA A 272 -65.10 4.03 -20.82
CA ALA A 272 -65.79 4.84 -19.81
C ALA A 272 -66.96 5.67 -20.40
N GLY A 273 -67.76 5.07 -21.31
CA GLY A 273 -68.80 5.72 -22.11
C GLY A 273 -69.66 6.77 -21.38
N PRO A 274 -70.25 7.73 -22.11
CA PRO A 274 -70.80 8.95 -21.55
C PRO A 274 -71.84 8.62 -20.48
N ARG A 275 -71.54 8.99 -19.23
CA ARG A 275 -72.49 8.91 -18.13
C ARG A 275 -73.60 9.93 -18.40
N SER A 276 -74.75 9.46 -18.87
CA SER A 276 -76.03 10.16 -18.86
C SER A 276 -76.55 10.30 -17.45
#